data_AF-A0A935GDA1-F1
#
_entry.id   AF-A0A935GDA1-F1
#
_cell.length_a   1.000
_cell.length_b   1.000
_cell.length_c   1.000
_cell.angle_alpha   90.00
_cell.angle_beta   90.00
_cell.angle_gamma   90.00
#
_symmetry.space_group_name_H-M   'P 1'
#
loop_
_entity.id
_entity.type
_entity.pdbx_description
1 polymer ?
#
loop_
_entity_poly.entity_id
_entity_poly.type
_entity_poly.pdbx_seq_one_letter_code
_entity_poly.pdbx_strand_id
1 'polypeptide(L)'
;MIETVNRTAKFEIGQVVKHRIYPFRGVIFDVDPTFSNSEEWLNAIPENVRPRRDQPFYHLLAENVQNYYVAYVSEQNLLPDTSGTPVNHPQVEQFFGEFKDARYRQKNPRSH
;
A
#
# COMPACT_ATOMS: atom_id res chain seq x y z
N MET A 1 -13.34 6.41 -27.42
CA MET A 1 -12.81 7.33 -26.39
C MET A 1 -12.45 6.47 -25.20
N ILE A 2 -11.18 6.38 -24.83
CA ILE A 2 -10.79 5.69 -23.60
C ILE A 2 -11.10 6.62 -22.43
N GLU A 3 -12.09 6.26 -21.62
CA GLU A 3 -12.35 6.95 -20.35
C GLU A 3 -11.13 6.74 -19.46
N THR A 4 -10.23 7.72 -19.44
CA THR A 4 -9.17 7.80 -18.45
C THR A 4 -9.85 8.14 -17.14
N VAL A 5 -10.17 7.10 -16.38
CA VAL A 5 -10.73 7.27 -15.04
C VAL A 5 -9.68 7.98 -14.18
N ASN A 6 -9.83 9.28 -14.04
CA ASN A 6 -8.94 10.16 -13.29
C ASN A 6 -9.19 9.96 -11.79
N ARG A 7 -8.77 8.82 -11.24
CA ARG A 7 -8.85 8.52 -9.81
C ARG A 7 -7.63 9.10 -9.11
N THR A 8 -7.84 10.18 -8.37
CA THR A 8 -6.82 10.69 -7.46
C THR A 8 -6.60 9.69 -6.33
N ALA A 9 -5.44 9.06 -6.31
CA ALA A 9 -5.00 8.20 -5.20
C ALA A 9 -4.91 9.02 -3.91
N LYS A 10 -5.53 8.53 -2.82
CA LYS A 10 -5.53 9.20 -1.51
C LYS A 10 -4.20 9.08 -0.77
N PHE A 11 -3.45 8.03 -1.07
CA PHE A 11 -2.16 7.74 -0.46
C PHE A 11 -1.05 7.74 -1.49
N GLU A 12 0.14 8.11 -1.04
CA GLU A 12 1.32 8.29 -1.88
C GLU A 12 2.38 7.23 -1.59
N ILE A 13 3.23 6.94 -2.59
CA ILE A 13 4.37 6.03 -2.38
C ILE A 13 5.32 6.63 -1.33
N GLY A 14 5.79 5.80 -0.40
CA GLY A 14 6.58 6.18 0.75
C GLY A 14 5.75 6.61 1.96
N GLN A 15 4.43 6.75 1.82
CA GLN A 15 3.55 7.02 2.96
C GLN A 15 3.35 5.75 3.81
N VAL A 16 3.40 5.90 5.13
CA VAL A 16 3.06 4.84 6.07
C VAL A 16 1.55 4.87 6.35
N VAL A 17 0.92 3.71 6.23
CA VAL A 17 -0.51 3.50 6.42
C VAL A 17 -0.74 2.30 7.31
N LYS A 18 -1.95 2.19 7.84
CA LYS A 18 -2.41 1.01 8.59
C LYS A 18 -3.70 0.48 8.00
N HIS A 19 -3.90 -0.81 8.16
CA HIS A 19 -5.16 -1.42 7.74
C HIS A 19 -6.28 -1.05 8.72
N ARG A 20 -7.48 -0.80 8.19
CA ARG A 20 -8.66 -0.38 8.98
C ARG A 20 -9.10 -1.45 9.98
N ILE A 21 -9.07 -2.72 9.55
CA ILE A 21 -9.59 -3.88 10.29
C ILE A 21 -8.47 -4.71 10.93
N TYR A 22 -7.53 -5.21 10.11
CA TYR A 22 -6.42 -6.04 10.59
C TYR A 22 -5.30 -5.22 11.25
N PRO A 23 -4.63 -5.76 12.29
CA PRO A 23 -3.62 -5.05 13.07
C PRO A 23 -2.24 -5.11 12.40
N PHE A 24 -2.11 -4.48 11.23
CA PHE A 24 -0.83 -4.30 10.56
C PHE A 24 -0.69 -2.87 10.02
N ARG A 25 0.56 -2.45 9.84
CA ARG A 25 0.93 -1.21 9.18
C ARG A 25 1.97 -1.49 8.10
N GLY A 26 2.15 -0.57 7.17
CA GLY A 26 3.10 -0.74 6.09
C GLY A 26 3.38 0.56 5.36
N VAL A 27 4.50 0.57 4.64
CA VAL A 27 4.82 1.65 3.69
C VAL A 27 4.35 1.25 2.31
N ILE A 28 3.68 2.17 1.61
CA ILE A 28 3.25 1.98 0.22
C ILE A 28 4.48 2.07 -0.68
N PHE A 29 4.73 1.05 -1.50
CA PHE A 29 5.81 1.05 -2.49
C PHE A 29 5.34 1.05 -3.93
N ASP A 30 4.07 0.71 -4.19
CA ASP A 30 3.47 0.75 -5.52
C ASP A 30 1.95 0.94 -5.45
N VAL A 31 1.33 1.34 -6.57
CA VAL A 31 -0.10 1.59 -6.70
C VAL A 31 -0.64 1.20 -8.08
N ASP A 32 -1.69 0.39 -8.09
CA ASP A 32 -2.49 0.12 -9.28
C ASP A 32 -3.71 1.05 -9.34
N PRO A 33 -4.08 1.60 -10.51
CA PRO A 33 -5.26 2.45 -10.66
C PRO A 33 -6.61 1.72 -10.45
N THR A 34 -6.58 0.40 -10.60
CA THR A 34 -7.70 -0.55 -10.45
C THR A 34 -7.17 -1.86 -9.87
N PHE A 35 -8.08 -2.72 -9.41
CA PHE A 35 -7.72 -4.11 -9.09
C PHE A 35 -6.96 -4.78 -10.25
N SER A 36 -5.77 -5.32 -9.95
CA SER A 36 -4.87 -5.95 -10.92
C SER A 36 -4.40 -7.35 -10.50
N ASN A 37 -5.10 -7.99 -9.56
CA ASN A 37 -4.80 -9.35 -9.08
C ASN A 37 -5.80 -10.38 -9.67
N SER A 38 -5.61 -11.67 -9.38
CA SER A 38 -6.41 -12.76 -9.95
C SER A 38 -7.86 -12.77 -9.45
N GLU A 39 -8.79 -13.24 -10.30
CA GLU A 39 -10.19 -13.51 -9.94
C GLU A 39 -10.29 -14.45 -8.72
N GLU A 40 -9.43 -15.47 -8.66
CA GLU A 40 -9.35 -16.42 -7.55
C GLU A 40 -9.09 -15.74 -6.21
N TRP A 41 -8.17 -14.77 -6.18
CA TRP A 41 -7.88 -14.01 -4.98
C TRP A 41 -9.09 -13.20 -4.53
N LEU A 42 -9.80 -12.57 -5.48
CA LEU A 42 -11.01 -11.81 -5.15
C LEU A 42 -12.13 -12.71 -4.62
N ASN A 43 -12.27 -13.91 -5.18
CA ASN A 43 -13.26 -14.89 -4.77
C ASN A 43 -12.93 -15.52 -3.41
N ALA A 44 -11.65 -15.59 -3.03
CA ALA A 44 -11.22 -16.03 -1.71
C ALA A 44 -11.55 -15.00 -0.60
N ILE A 45 -11.83 -13.74 -0.96
CA ILE A 45 -12.24 -12.73 0.01
C ILE A 45 -13.74 -12.89 0.32
N PRO A 46 -14.12 -12.92 1.61
CA PRO A 46 -15.53 -12.96 2.02
C PRO A 46 -16.32 -11.80 1.41
N GLU A 47 -17.52 -12.08 0.91
CA GLU A 47 -18.29 -11.13 0.11
C GLU A 47 -18.57 -9.80 0.85
N ASN A 48 -18.72 -9.87 2.17
CA ASN A 48 -19.00 -8.71 3.03
C ASN A 48 -17.80 -7.75 3.19
N VAL A 49 -16.59 -8.17 2.84
CA VAL A 49 -15.37 -7.33 2.88
C VAL A 49 -14.67 -7.26 1.52
N ARG A 50 -15.30 -7.83 0.47
CA ARG A 50 -14.75 -7.82 -0.89
C ARG A 50 -14.60 -6.38 -1.37
N PRO A 51 -13.40 -5.96 -1.78
CA PRO A 51 -13.17 -4.59 -2.21
C PRO A 51 -13.84 -4.34 -3.56
N ARG A 52 -14.33 -3.11 -3.76
CA ARG A 52 -14.75 -2.68 -5.10
C ARG A 52 -13.52 -2.57 -6.01
N ARG A 53 -13.66 -2.96 -7.27
CA ARG A 53 -12.54 -2.98 -8.24
C ARG A 53 -12.19 -1.60 -8.80
N ASP A 54 -13.14 -0.67 -8.73
CA ASP A 54 -13.10 0.65 -9.33
C ASP A 54 -12.43 1.69 -8.41
N GLN A 55 -11.32 1.30 -7.77
CA GLN A 55 -10.52 2.16 -6.89
C GLN A 55 -9.04 1.79 -6.97
N PRO A 56 -8.12 2.65 -6.50
CA PRO A 56 -6.72 2.30 -6.38
C PRO A 56 -6.48 1.13 -5.42
N PHE A 57 -5.53 0.26 -5.77
CA PHE A 57 -5.00 -0.78 -4.90
C PHE A 57 -3.53 -0.52 -4.67
N TYR A 58 -3.07 -0.77 -3.45
CA TYR A 58 -1.73 -0.44 -3.02
C TYR A 58 -0.96 -1.69 -2.67
N HIS A 59 0.34 -1.67 -2.99
CA HIS A 59 1.29 -2.64 -2.52
C HIS A 59 2.07 -2.07 -1.33
N LEU A 60 2.11 -2.82 -0.23
CA LEU A 60 2.72 -2.40 1.02
C LEU A 60 3.80 -3.38 1.45
N LEU A 61 4.92 -2.86 1.94
CA LEU A 61 5.82 -3.60 2.80
C LEU A 61 5.22 -3.54 4.21
N ALA A 62 4.54 -4.60 4.63
CA ALA A 62 3.73 -4.64 5.84
C ALA A 62 4.42 -5.36 7.00
N GLU A 63 4.22 -4.84 8.21
CA GLU A 63 4.67 -5.45 9.45
C GLU A 63 3.50 -5.62 10.42
N ASN A 64 3.56 -6.69 11.20
CA ASN A 64 2.77 -6.85 12.41
C ASN A 64 3.68 -7.32 13.55
N VAL A 65 3.11 -7.64 14.71
CA VAL A 65 3.89 -8.06 15.89
C VAL A 65 4.67 -9.37 15.72
N GLN A 66 4.41 -10.14 14.66
CA GLN A 66 4.99 -11.47 14.45
C GLN A 66 5.94 -11.53 13.27
N ASN A 67 5.59 -10.89 12.14
CA ASN A 67 6.25 -11.10 10.85
C ASN A 67 6.19 -9.87 9.93
N TYR A 68 6.95 -9.96 8.84
CA TYR A 68 7.00 -9.02 7.72
C TYR A 68 6.51 -9.69 6.43
N TYR A 69 5.74 -9.00 5.61
CA TYR A 69 5.22 -9.53 4.34
C TYR A 69 4.80 -8.42 3.37
N VAL A 70 4.61 -8.77 2.09
CA VAL A 70 4.01 -7.88 1.09
C VAL A 70 2.50 -7.99 1.15
N ALA A 71 1.79 -6.87 1.28
CA ALA A 71 0.34 -6.81 1.29
C ALA A 71 -0.20 -6.10 0.04
N TYR A 72 -1.32 -6.61 -0.49
CA TYR A 72 -2.09 -5.99 -1.57
C TYR A 72 -3.45 -5.55 -1.03
N VAL A 73 -3.71 -4.24 -0.99
CA VAL A 73 -4.84 -3.68 -0.22
C VAL A 73 -5.55 -2.57 -0.99
N SER A 74 -6.88 -2.62 -1.01
CA SER A 74 -7.73 -1.57 -1.59
C SER A 74 -7.69 -0.27 -0.78
N GLU A 75 -7.77 0.88 -1.43
CA GLU A 75 -7.78 2.21 -0.79
C GLU A 75 -8.77 2.34 0.38
N GLN A 76 -10.01 1.83 0.25
CA GLN A 76 -11.04 1.92 1.29
C GLN A 76 -10.65 1.28 2.64
N ASN A 77 -9.73 0.31 2.59
CA ASN A 77 -9.26 -0.47 3.73
C ASN A 77 -8.02 0.11 4.38
N LEU A 78 -7.48 1.21 3.85
CA LEU A 78 -6.32 1.89 4.41
C LEU A 78 -6.73 3.14 5.19
N LEU A 79 -5.93 3.44 6.22
CA LEU A 79 -5.96 4.66 7.00
C LEU A 79 -4.55 5.21 7.10
N PRO A 80 -4.37 6.54 7.20
CA PRO A 80 -3.05 7.10 7.48
C PRO A 80 -2.54 6.59 8.82
N ASP A 81 -1.25 6.24 8.86
CA ASP A 81 -0.58 5.97 10.11
C ASP A 81 -0.07 7.28 10.69
N THR A 82 -0.56 7.64 11.88
CA THR A 82 -0.25 8.92 12.54
C THR A 82 0.80 8.77 13.64
N SER A 83 1.45 7.60 13.76
CA SER A 83 2.47 7.39 14.79
C SER A 83 3.76 8.17 14.52
N GLY A 84 4.01 8.52 13.26
CA GLY A 84 5.25 9.19 12.85
C GLY A 84 6.49 8.30 12.93
N THR A 85 6.33 6.98 13.09
CA THR A 85 7.45 6.04 13.17
C THR A 85 7.68 5.31 11.84
N PRO A 86 8.93 4.94 11.53
CA PRO A 86 9.23 4.08 10.39
C PRO A 86 8.62 2.69 10.55
N VAL A 87 8.55 1.93 9.45
CA VAL A 87 8.31 0.48 9.47
C VAL A 87 9.64 -0.26 9.42
N ASN A 88 9.74 -1.40 10.09
CA ASN A 88 10.96 -2.19 10.25
C ASN A 88 11.10 -3.31 9.22
N HIS A 89 10.24 -3.33 8.19
CA HIS A 89 10.27 -4.37 7.17
C HIS A 89 11.65 -4.38 6.48
N PRO A 90 12.34 -5.54 6.41
CA PRO A 90 13.75 -5.61 6.01
C PRO A 90 14.01 -5.13 4.58
N GLN A 91 13.01 -5.25 3.70
CA GLN A 91 13.10 -4.75 2.33
C GLN A 91 12.91 -3.23 2.17
N VAL A 92 12.55 -2.49 3.23
CA VAL A 92 12.31 -1.04 3.14
C VAL A 92 13.52 -0.30 2.58
N GLU A 93 14.72 -0.68 3.02
CA GLU A 93 15.96 -0.09 2.54
C GLU A 93 16.23 -0.38 1.06
N GLN A 94 15.56 -1.35 0.43
CA GLN A 94 15.71 -1.61 -1.01
C GLN A 94 14.92 -0.60 -1.85
N PHE A 95 13.76 -0.17 -1.37
CA PHE A 95 12.84 0.72 -2.10
C PHE A 95 13.00 2.20 -1.69
N PHE A 96 13.39 2.45 -0.44
CA PHE A 96 13.33 3.78 0.16
C PHE A 96 14.66 4.23 0.75
N GLY A 97 14.85 5.54 0.73
CA GLY A 97 15.96 6.22 1.40
C GLY A 97 15.55 6.69 2.79
N GLU A 98 15.89 7.94 3.10
CA GLU A 98 15.59 8.57 4.39
C GLU A 98 14.09 8.56 4.73
N PHE A 99 13.80 8.30 6.01
CA PHE A 99 12.48 8.53 6.59
C PHE A 99 12.46 9.91 7.26
N LYS A 100 11.62 10.80 6.75
CA LYS A 100 11.49 12.18 7.22
C LYS A 100 10.03 12.64 7.15
N ASP A 101 9.60 13.44 8.11
CA ASP A 101 8.24 14.01 8.13
C ASP A 101 7.14 12.92 8.01
N ALA A 102 7.32 11.82 8.74
CA ALA A 102 6.45 10.64 8.75
C ALA A 102 6.30 9.90 7.39
N ARG A 103 7.25 10.10 6.47
CA ARG A 103 7.23 9.50 5.12
C ARG A 103 8.63 9.10 4.67
N TYR A 104 8.69 8.10 3.81
CA TYR A 104 9.91 7.68 3.14
C TYR A 104 10.12 8.45 1.85
N ARG A 105 11.36 8.87 1.60
CA ARG A 105 11.77 9.34 0.28
C ARG A 105 11.99 8.15 -0.63
N GLN A 106 11.32 8.13 -1.79
CA GLN A 106 11.65 7.15 -2.84
C GLN A 106 13.14 7.22 -3.15
N LYS A 107 13.78 6.05 -3.28
CA LYS A 107 15.07 6.01 -3.95
C LYS A 107 14.80 6.37 -5.40
N ASN A 108 15.27 7.53 -5.85
CA ASN A 108 15.38 7.77 -7.29
C ASN A 108 16.17 6.58 -7.85
N PRO A 109 15.66 5.84 -8.85
CA PRO A 109 16.51 5.01 -9.67
C PRO A 109 17.42 5.99 -10.38
N ARG A 110 18.58 6.31 -9.79
CA ARG A 110 19.60 7.08 -10.50
C ARG A 110 20.02 6.20 -11.66
N SER A 111 19.66 6.69 -12.85
CA SER A 111 20.14 6.32 -14.16
C SER A 111 21.52 5.70 -14.08
N HIS A 112 21.60 4.43 -14.50
CA HIS A 112 22.84 3.91 -15.04
C HIS A 112 23.11 4.59 -16.38
#